data_AF-H5TSI9-F1
#
_entry.id   AF-H5TSI9-F1
#
_cell.length_a   1.000
_cell.length_b   1.000
_cell.length_c   1.000
_cell.angle_alpha   90.00
_cell.angle_beta   90.00
_cell.angle_gamma   90.00
#
_symmetry.space_group_name_H-M   'P 1'
#
loop_
_entity.id
_entity.type
_entity.pdbx_description
1 polymer ?
#
loop_
_entity_poly.entity_id
_entity_poly.type
_entity_poly.pdbx_seq_one_letter_code
_entity_poly.pdbx_strand_id
1 'polypeptide(L)'
;MSMGWAWSALIGFGAGSFAWSLSAIGTHCRQPATAATLSGFVQGTGYVIALVDPFGISLLNQLSGSWTPSLILLATTGIGIGITGILAARPWMIRESPPTNSM
;
A
#
# COMPACT_ATOMS: atom_id res chain seq x y z
N MET A 1 19.71 10.66 20.40
CA MET A 1 20.20 9.52 19.60
C MET A 1 19.17 8.39 19.47
N SER A 2 18.29 8.09 20.45
CA SER A 2 17.28 7.01 20.28
C SER A 2 16.14 7.34 19.30
N MET A 3 15.80 8.62 19.13
CA MET A 3 14.71 9.05 18.23
C MET A 3 14.94 8.63 16.77
N GLY A 4 16.20 8.66 16.30
CA GLY A 4 16.54 8.23 14.94
C GLY A 4 16.25 6.74 14.71
N TRP A 5 16.60 5.89 15.67
CA TRP A 5 16.32 4.44 15.60
C TRP A 5 14.82 4.13 15.53
N ALA A 6 14.01 4.85 16.31
CA ALA A 6 12.56 4.72 16.25
C ALA A 6 12.03 5.08 14.86
N TRP A 7 12.47 6.20 14.29
CA TRP A 7 12.09 6.61 12.93
C TRP A 7 12.56 5.62 11.86
N SER A 8 13.79 5.13 11.95
CA SER A 8 14.31 4.12 11.02
C SER A 8 13.52 2.82 11.09
N ALA A 9 13.13 2.36 12.29
CA ALA A 9 12.30 1.18 12.45
C ALA A 9 10.90 1.37 11.85
N LEU A 10 10.28 2.53 12.05
CA LEU A 10 8.97 2.85 11.47
C LEU A 10 9.02 2.90 9.94
N ILE A 11 10.04 3.56 9.38
CA ILE A 11 10.24 3.61 7.92
C ILE A 11 10.53 2.21 7.36
N GLY A 12 11.36 1.42 8.05
CA GLY A 12 11.66 0.04 7.64
C GLY A 12 10.42 -0.86 7.67
N PHE A 13 9.56 -0.71 8.68
CA PHE A 13 8.28 -1.42 8.76
C PHE A 13 7.35 -1.02 7.60
N GLY A 14 7.27 0.28 7.30
CA GLY A 14 6.51 0.79 6.15
C GLY A 14 7.06 0.30 4.81
N ALA A 15 8.37 0.19 4.63
CA ALA A 15 8.96 -0.39 3.43
C ALA A 15 8.67 -1.90 3.32
N GLY A 16 8.70 -2.61 4.44
CA GLY A 16 8.42 -4.05 4.52
C GLY A 16 6.96 -4.42 4.22
N SER A 17 6.01 -3.50 4.38
CA SER A 17 4.60 -3.74 4.08
C SER A 17 4.35 -4.02 2.59
N PHE A 18 5.24 -3.58 1.70
CA PHE A 18 5.17 -3.91 0.28
C PHE A 18 5.33 -5.42 0.03
N ALA A 19 6.38 -6.03 0.57
CA ALA A 19 6.61 -7.47 0.44
C ALA A 19 5.50 -8.28 1.11
N TRP A 20 5.00 -7.81 2.26
CA TRP A 20 3.82 -8.39 2.90
C TRP A 20 2.62 -8.36 1.95
N SER A 21 2.34 -7.22 1.33
CA SER A 21 1.17 -7.06 0.44
C SER A 21 1.22 -7.99 -0.76
N LEU A 22 2.40 -8.15 -1.39
CA LEU A 22 2.59 -9.12 -2.48
C LEU A 22 2.37 -10.57 -2.01
N SER A 23 2.84 -10.91 -0.80
CA SER A 23 2.62 -12.23 -0.22
C SER A 23 1.14 -12.48 0.06
N ALA A 24 0.42 -11.47 0.58
CA ALA A 24 -1.01 -11.53 0.81
C ALA A 24 -1.79 -11.69 -0.51
N ILE A 25 -1.43 -11.00 -1.59
CA ILE A 25 -2.05 -11.21 -2.91
C ILE A 25 -1.93 -12.68 -3.34
N GLY A 26 -0.77 -13.30 -3.13
CA GLY A 26 -0.55 -14.70 -3.43
C GLY A 26 -1.50 -15.67 -2.71
N THR A 27 -1.89 -15.37 -1.47
CA THR A 27 -2.81 -16.24 -0.70
C THR A 27 -4.27 -16.14 -1.14
N HIS A 28 -4.63 -15.09 -1.91
CA HIS A 28 -5.99 -14.86 -2.42
C HIS A 28 -6.21 -15.38 -3.84
N CYS A 29 -5.15 -15.89 -4.50
CA CYS A 29 -5.19 -16.44 -5.85
C CYS A 29 -4.88 -17.94 -5.82
N ARG A 30 -5.53 -18.72 -6.69
CA ARG A 30 -5.19 -20.14 -6.88
C ARG A 30 -4.21 -20.33 -8.03
N GLN A 31 -4.24 -19.43 -9.02
CA GLN A 31 -3.35 -19.47 -10.18
C GLN A 31 -2.25 -18.40 -10.10
N PRO A 32 -0.98 -18.75 -10.39
CA PRO A 32 0.12 -17.78 -10.43
C PRO A 32 -0.09 -16.63 -11.43
N ALA A 33 -0.75 -16.91 -12.56
CA ALA A 33 -1.07 -15.89 -13.57
C ALA A 33 -2.00 -14.80 -13.00
N THR A 34 -3.05 -15.20 -12.26
CA THR A 34 -3.97 -14.28 -11.58
C THR A 34 -3.25 -13.41 -10.57
N ALA A 35 -2.36 -14.00 -9.76
CA ALA A 35 -1.56 -13.26 -8.78
C ALA A 35 -0.64 -12.21 -9.45
N ALA A 36 -0.01 -12.55 -10.57
CA ALA A 36 0.84 -11.63 -11.32
C ALA A 36 0.04 -10.45 -11.90
N THR A 37 -1.10 -10.74 -12.56
CA THR A 37 -1.98 -9.71 -13.12
C THR A 37 -2.54 -8.79 -12.05
N LEU A 38 -3.01 -9.35 -10.93
CA LEU A 38 -3.53 -8.54 -9.82
C LEU A 38 -2.42 -7.69 -9.19
N SER A 39 -1.24 -8.26 -8.96
CA SER A 39 -0.10 -7.52 -8.42
C SER A 39 0.28 -6.35 -9.32
N GLY A 40 0.30 -6.55 -10.64
CA GLY A 40 0.57 -5.49 -11.60
C GLY A 40 -0.48 -4.38 -11.57
N PHE A 41 -1.77 -4.75 -11.51
CA PHE A 41 -2.86 -3.78 -11.38
C PHE A 41 -2.75 -2.96 -10.09
N VAL A 42 -2.63 -3.63 -8.94
CA VAL A 42 -2.54 -2.99 -7.63
C VAL A 42 -1.33 -2.05 -7.57
N GLN A 43 -0.17 -2.48 -8.07
CA GLN A 43 1.03 -1.64 -8.13
C GLN A 43 0.84 -0.44 -9.05
N GLY A 44 0.32 -0.64 -10.26
CA GLY A 44 0.08 0.44 -11.22
C GLY A 44 -0.85 1.50 -10.66
N THR A 45 -2.00 1.08 -10.12
CA THR A 45 -2.95 1.99 -9.46
C THR A 45 -2.34 2.66 -8.24
N GLY A 46 -1.62 1.89 -7.41
CA GLY A 46 -0.96 2.41 -6.21
C GLY A 46 0.07 3.48 -6.53
N TYR A 47 0.89 3.30 -7.56
CA TYR A 47 1.87 4.29 -7.98
C TYR A 47 1.22 5.57 -8.53
N VAL A 48 0.11 5.46 -9.27
CA VAL A 48 -0.64 6.64 -9.72
C VAL A 48 -1.17 7.45 -8.54
N ILE A 49 -1.70 6.77 -7.52
CA ILE A 49 -2.17 7.43 -6.29
C ILE A 49 -0.99 8.06 -5.54
N ALA A 50 0.13 7.34 -5.40
CA ALA A 50 1.31 7.80 -4.68
C ALA A 50 1.95 9.06 -5.29
N LEU A 51 1.73 9.34 -6.58
CA LEU A 51 2.18 10.59 -7.20
C LEU A 51 1.45 11.81 -6.62
N VAL A 52 0.27 11.66 -6.03
CA VAL A 52 -0.52 12.77 -5.47
C VAL A 52 0.04 13.23 -4.12
N ASP A 53 0.57 12.31 -3.32
CA ASP A 53 1.01 12.58 -1.94
C ASP A 53 2.09 13.68 -1.84
N PRO A 54 3.20 13.67 -2.63
CA PRO A 54 4.23 14.69 -2.56
C PRO A 54 3.70 16.09 -2.85
N PHE A 55 2.76 16.23 -3.80
CA PHE A 55 2.16 17.52 -4.12
C PHE A 55 1.25 17.99 -3.00
N GLY A 56 0.43 17.10 -2.42
CA GLY A 56 -0.44 17.44 -1.29
C GLY A 56 0.36 17.88 -0.05
N ILE A 57 1.37 17.09 0.33
CA ILE A 57 2.27 17.35 1.47
C ILE A 57 3.03 18.66 1.26
N SER A 58 3.57 18.87 0.04
CA SER A 58 4.36 20.05 -0.32
C SER A 58 3.51 21.32 -0.35
N LEU A 59 2.32 21.27 -0.96
CA LEU A 59 1.42 22.42 -1.03
C LEU A 59 0.93 22.82 0.37
N LEU A 60 0.54 21.85 1.21
CA LEU A 60 0.12 22.12 2.59
C LEU A 60 1.22 22.78 3.41
N ASN A 61 2.47 22.35 3.23
CA ASN A 61 3.60 22.95 3.92
C ASN A 61 3.83 24.40 3.48
N GLN A 62 3.79 24.65 2.17
CA GLN A 62 3.96 25.99 1.60
C GLN A 62 2.86 26.97 2.04
N LEU A 63 1.60 26.51 2.10
CA LEU A 63 0.47 27.35 2.51
C LEU A 63 0.44 27.58 4.03
N SER A 64 0.80 26.57 4.82
CA SER A 64 0.69 26.64 6.29
C SER A 64 1.93 27.25 6.95
N GLY A 65 3.06 27.32 6.25
CA GLY A 65 4.36 27.70 6.82
C GLY A 65 4.86 26.75 7.92
N SER A 66 4.22 25.59 8.08
CA SER A 66 4.47 24.62 9.15
C SER A 66 4.38 23.20 8.62
N TRP A 67 5.17 22.29 9.20
CA TRP A 67 5.14 20.86 8.88
C TRP A 67 4.00 20.11 9.57
N THR A 68 3.39 20.70 10.59
CA THR A 68 2.38 20.01 11.41
C THR A 68 1.18 19.51 10.59
N PRO A 69 0.57 20.31 9.70
CA PRO A 69 -0.56 19.83 8.89
C PRO A 69 -0.17 18.71 7.93
N SER A 70 1.01 18.79 7.32
CA SER A 70 1.53 17.75 6.43
C SER A 70 1.81 16.44 7.17
N LEU A 71 2.33 16.51 8.41
CA LEU A 71 2.56 15.34 9.26
C LEU A 71 1.23 14.71 9.72
N ILE A 72 0.23 15.52 10.04
CA ILE A 72 -1.12 15.03 10.36
C ILE A 72 -1.72 14.30 9.15
N LEU A 73 -1.61 14.89 7.95
CA LEU A 73 -2.06 14.25 6.72
C LEU A 73 -1.39 12.88 6.54
N LEU A 74 -0.05 12.82 6.59
CA LEU A 74 0.73 11.58 6.52
C LEU A 74 0.28 10.54 7.55
N ALA A 75 0.08 10.94 8.81
CA ALA A 75 -0.37 10.06 9.86
C ALA A 75 -1.78 9.51 9.58
N THR A 76 -2.72 10.36 9.16
CA THR A 76 -4.10 9.94 8.83
C THR A 76 -4.14 9.00 7.63
N THR A 77 -3.36 9.26 6.59
CA THR A 77 -3.22 8.37 5.43
C THR A 77 -2.63 7.03 5.84
N GLY A 78 -1.59 7.02 6.68
CA GLY A 78 -0.98 5.79 7.21
C GLY A 78 -1.97 4.94 8.01
N ILE A 79 -2.81 5.57 8.84
CA ILE A 79 -3.90 4.87 9.57
C ILE A 79 -4.91 4.28 8.58
N GLY A 80 -5.31 5.05 7.56
CA GLY A 80 -6.20 4.58 6.51
C GLY A 80 -5.66 3.36 5.77
N ILE A 81 -4.38 3.38 5.37
CA ILE A 81 -3.69 2.24 4.75
C ILE A 81 -3.64 1.04 5.70
N GLY A 82 -3.39 1.26 7.00
CA GLY A 82 -3.40 0.20 8.00
C GLY A 82 -4.77 -0.47 8.12
N ILE A 83 -5.84 0.31 8.18
CA ILE A 83 -7.22 -0.20 8.25
C ILE A 83 -7.56 -0.98 6.98
N THR A 84 -7.31 -0.41 5.80
CA THR A 84 -7.62 -1.09 4.53
C THR A 84 -6.78 -2.34 4.35
N GLY A 85 -5.52 -2.35 4.78
CA GLY A 85 -4.66 -3.54 4.81
C GLY A 85 -5.22 -4.65 5.70
N ILE A 86 -5.70 -4.33 6.90
CA ILE A 86 -6.34 -5.29 7.80
C ILE A 86 -7.62 -5.86 7.18
N LEU A 87 -8.44 -5.01 6.56
CA LEU A 87 -9.67 -5.43 5.88
C LEU A 87 -9.38 -6.30 4.65
N ALA A 88 -8.35 -5.96 3.88
CA ALA A 88 -7.93 -6.71 2.71
C ALA A 88 -7.34 -8.08 3.07
N ALA A 89 -6.70 -8.21 4.24
CA ALA A 89 -6.10 -9.45 4.74
C ALA A 89 -7.12 -10.50 5.25
N ARG A 90 -8.42 -10.20 5.19
CA ARG A 90 -9.46 -11.18 5.57
C ARG A 90 -9.39 -12.40 4.64
N PRO A 91 -9.77 -13.61 5.11
CA PRO A 91 -9.71 -14.80 4.27
C PRO A 91 -10.81 -14.77 3.20
N TRP A 92 -10.45 -14.38 1.98
CA TRP A 92 -11.30 -14.48 0.80
C TRP A 92 -10.46 -14.97 -0.41
N MET A 93 -11.11 -15.41 -1.47
CA MET A 93 -10.43 -15.88 -2.69
C MET A 93 -11.00 -15.18 -3.92
N ILE A 94 -10.13 -14.86 -4.87
CA ILE A 94 -10.54 -14.34 -6.18
C ILE A 94 -11.25 -15.46 -6.94
N ARG A 95 -12.41 -15.13 -7.49
CA ARG A 95 -13.15 -16.05 -8.36
C ARG A 95 -12.45 -16.10 -9.71
N GLU A 96 -11.71 -17.17 -9.91
CA GLU A 96 -11.05 -17.46 -11.18
C GLU A 96 -12.00 -18.21 -12.11
N SER A 97 -11.96 -17.88 -13.40
CA SER A 97 -12.62 -18.69 -14.42
C SER A 97 -11.94 -20.07 -14.51
N PRO A 98 -12.69 -21.16 -14.77
CA PRO A 98 -12.08 -22.45 -15.06
C PRO A 98 -11.06 -22.32 -16.19
N PRO A 99 -9.98 -23.12 -16.20
CA PRO A 99 -9.07 -23.12 -17.33
C PRO A 99 -9.88 -23.40 -18.60
N THR A 100 -9.90 -22.44 -19.52
CA THR A 100 -10.53 -22.58 -20.83
C THR A 100 -9.76 -23.67 -21.56
N ASN A 101 -10.26 -24.90 -21.50
CA ASN A 101 -9.75 -25.99 -22.32
C ASN A 101 -10.32 -25.79 -23.73
N SER A 102 -9.72 -24.89 -24.50
CA SER A 102 -9.87 -24.89 -25.95
C SER A 102 -9.05 -26.07 -26.46
N MET A 103 -9.77 -27.09 -26.95
CA MET A 103 -9.27 -28.14 -27.83
C MET A 103 -8.36 -27.60 -28.93
#